data_AF-A0A9W4TNJ0-F1
#
_entry.id   AF-A0A9W4TNJ0-F1
#
_cell.length_a   1.000
_cell.length_b   1.000
_cell.length_c   1.000
_cell.angle_alpha   90.00
_cell.angle_beta   90.00
_cell.angle_gamma   90.00
#
_symmetry.space_group_name_H-M   'P 1'
#
loop_
_entity.id
_entity.type
_entity.pdbx_description
1 polymer ?
#
loop_
_entity_poly.entity_id
_entity_poly.type
_entity_poly.pdbx_seq_one_letter_code
_entity_poly.pdbx_strand_id
1 'polypeptide(L)'
;MYNIDDQVQILNSLKDDLEKQQKLPNDTLLNEYETILEIKFSDEYRDFIKNIEHVLYNGLDNSSMDGIVIDVRNLLECTKEARTIELPRNWLPIVEDNGDYYCVRPDGKVAFWSHNGSTDETWDNIATWIQDVWIGGN
;
A
#
# COMPACT_ATOMS: atom_id res chain seq x y z
N MET A 1 40.29 -5.45 -6.57
CA MET A 1 40.09 -4.00 -6.37
C MET A 1 38.89 -3.63 -7.21
N TYR A 2 37.79 -3.16 -6.60
CA TYR A 2 36.58 -2.84 -7.35
C TYR A 2 36.75 -1.49 -8.06
N ASN A 3 36.41 -1.42 -9.34
CA ASN A 3 36.44 -0.19 -10.13
C ASN A 3 35.13 0.59 -9.92
N ILE A 4 35.24 1.90 -9.69
CA ILE A 4 34.09 2.75 -9.40
C ILE A 4 33.15 2.89 -10.61
N ASP A 5 33.69 2.89 -11.84
CA ASP A 5 32.87 2.96 -13.06
C ASP A 5 31.99 1.71 -13.22
N ASP A 6 32.54 0.53 -12.92
CA ASP A 6 31.78 -0.73 -12.95
C ASP A 6 30.66 -0.73 -11.90
N GLN A 7 30.91 -0.18 -10.71
CA GLN A 7 29.88 -0.08 -9.66
C GLN A 7 28.78 0.92 -10.03
N VAL A 8 29.13 2.06 -10.64
CA VAL A 8 28.15 3.06 -11.10
C VAL A 8 27.29 2.50 -12.24
N GLN A 9 27.85 1.72 -13.16
CA GLN A 9 27.05 1.03 -14.19
C GLN A 9 26.07 0.02 -13.59
N ILE A 10 26.50 -0.77 -12.59
CA ILE A 10 25.62 -1.71 -11.89
C ILE A 10 24.47 -0.96 -11.22
N LEU A 11 24.76 0.14 -10.50
CA LEU A 11 23.72 0.94 -9.85
C LEU A 11 22.72 1.53 -10.84
N ASN A 12 23.19 2.04 -11.98
CA ASN A 12 22.31 2.56 -13.02
C ASN A 12 21.47 1.45 -13.68
N SER A 13 22.03 0.27 -13.93
CA SER A 13 21.27 -0.86 -14.48
C SER A 13 20.19 -1.33 -13.50
N LEU A 14 20.50 -1.38 -12.20
CA LEU A 14 19.54 -1.71 -11.16
C LEU A 14 18.44 -0.65 -11.08
N LYS A 15 18.80 0.64 -11.19
CA LYS A 15 17.84 1.74 -11.24
C LYS A 15 16.91 1.63 -12.45
N ASP A 16 17.45 1.39 -13.64
CA ASP A 16 16.66 1.24 -14.87
C ASP A 16 15.69 0.04 -14.77
N ASP A 17 16.11 -1.06 -14.14
CA ASP A 17 15.25 -2.22 -13.93
C ASP A 17 14.19 -1.97 -12.86
N LEU A 18 14.51 -1.19 -11.82
CA LEU A 18 13.54 -0.69 -10.85
C LEU A 18 12.53 0.24 -11.51
N GLU A 19 12.95 1.17 -12.37
CA GLU A 19 12.09 2.10 -13.10
C GLU A 19 11.19 1.38 -14.12
N LYS A 20 11.72 0.40 -14.85
CA LYS A 20 10.91 -0.47 -15.73
C LYS A 20 9.91 -1.31 -14.95
N GLN A 21 10.29 -1.75 -13.75
CA GLN A 21 9.37 -2.39 -12.84
C GLN A 21 8.32 -1.37 -12.40
N GLN A 22 8.68 -0.13 -12.03
CA GLN A 22 7.85 1.01 -11.53
C GLN A 22 6.72 1.51 -12.46
N LYS A 23 6.38 0.79 -13.53
CA LYS A 23 5.15 1.09 -14.28
C LYS A 23 3.94 1.16 -13.34
N LEU A 24 3.19 2.26 -13.44
CA LEU A 24 1.96 2.48 -12.67
C LEU A 24 1.06 1.23 -12.68
N PRO A 25 0.40 0.93 -11.55
CA PRO A 25 -0.64 -0.09 -11.52
C PRO A 25 -1.65 0.18 -12.62
N ASN A 26 -1.89 -0.81 -13.47
CA ASN A 26 -2.86 -0.74 -14.55
C ASN A 26 -4.01 -1.72 -14.28
N ASP A 27 -5.07 -1.64 -15.10
CA ASP A 27 -6.21 -2.55 -14.99
C ASP A 27 -5.82 -4.03 -15.03
N THR A 28 -4.78 -4.38 -15.79
CA THR A 28 -4.28 -5.77 -15.87
C THR A 28 -3.76 -6.24 -14.51
N LEU A 29 -2.89 -5.45 -13.87
CA LEU A 29 -2.33 -5.80 -12.55
C LEU A 29 -3.42 -5.92 -11.49
N LEU A 30 -4.39 -4.99 -11.49
CA LEU A 30 -5.51 -5.02 -10.56
C LEU A 30 -6.37 -6.28 -10.75
N ASN A 31 -6.67 -6.65 -12.00
CA ASN A 31 -7.45 -7.86 -12.29
C ASN A 31 -6.71 -9.14 -11.88
N GLU A 32 -5.38 -9.18 -12.03
CA GLU A 32 -4.56 -10.29 -11.53
C GLU A 32 -4.65 -10.39 -10.00
N TYR A 33 -4.55 -9.26 -9.29
CA TYR A 33 -4.69 -9.25 -7.82
C TYR A 33 -6.09 -9.65 -7.36
N GLU A 34 -7.15 -9.18 -8.00
CA GLU A 34 -8.52 -9.61 -7.71
C GLU A 34 -8.68 -11.13 -7.85
N THR A 35 -8.08 -11.71 -8.90
CA THR A 35 -8.12 -13.15 -9.16
C THR A 35 -7.34 -13.94 -8.10
N ILE A 36 -6.15 -13.48 -7.71
CA ILE A 36 -5.30 -14.17 -6.73
C ILE A 36 -5.88 -14.06 -5.32
N LEU A 37 -6.41 -12.89 -4.96
CA LEU A 37 -6.95 -12.63 -3.63
C LEU A 37 -8.37 -13.16 -3.44
N GLU A 38 -9.05 -13.51 -4.53
CA GLU A 38 -10.47 -13.86 -4.59
C GLU A 38 -11.36 -12.74 -4.03
N ILE A 39 -10.97 -11.48 -4.26
CA ILE A 39 -11.67 -10.26 -3.81
C ILE A 39 -11.97 -9.41 -5.03
N LYS A 40 -13.14 -8.77 -5.05
CA LYS A 40 -13.47 -7.75 -6.04
C LYS A 40 -13.15 -6.37 -5.47
N PHE A 41 -12.35 -5.59 -6.18
CA PHE A 41 -12.04 -4.22 -5.81
C PHE A 41 -13.20 -3.29 -6.20
N SER A 42 -13.45 -2.28 -5.36
CA SER A 42 -14.41 -1.23 -5.71
C SER A 42 -13.82 -0.33 -6.80
N ASP A 43 -14.67 0.26 -7.64
CA ASP A 43 -14.23 1.18 -8.69
C ASP A 43 -13.42 2.36 -8.10
N GLU A 44 -13.84 2.86 -6.94
CA GLU A 44 -13.12 3.90 -6.18
C GLU A 44 -11.70 3.48 -5.78
N TYR A 45 -11.52 2.24 -5.29
CA TYR A 45 -10.21 1.73 -4.91
C TYR A 45 -9.31 1.51 -6.13
N ARG A 46 -9.88 1.04 -7.25
CA ARG A 46 -9.14 0.89 -8.51
C ARG A 46 -8.64 2.24 -9.01
N ASP A 47 -9.50 3.25 -8.99
CA ASP A 47 -9.13 4.61 -9.39
C ASP A 47 -8.08 5.18 -8.43
N PHE A 48 -8.24 4.98 -7.12
CA PHE A 48 -7.24 5.38 -6.14
C PHE A 48 -5.85 4.78 -6.45
N ILE A 49 -5.76 3.46 -6.61
CA ILE A 49 -4.51 2.76 -6.90
C ILE A 49 -3.87 3.24 -8.22
N LYS A 50 -4.66 3.53 -9.25
CA LYS A 50 -4.13 3.97 -10.54
C LYS A 50 -3.60 5.40 -10.50
N ASN A 51 -4.20 6.25 -9.65
CA ASN A 51 -3.88 7.68 -9.58
C ASN A 51 -2.81 7.98 -8.51
N ILE A 52 -2.57 7.08 -7.55
CA ILE A 52 -1.48 7.23 -6.58
C ILE A 52 -0.14 6.88 -7.24
N GLU A 53 0.53 7.89 -7.82
CA GLU A 53 1.94 7.79 -8.22
C GLU A 53 2.81 7.59 -6.98
N HIS A 54 3.13 6.35 -6.58
CA HIS A 54 4.12 6.01 -5.53
C HIS A 54 4.33 7.16 -4.51
N VAL A 55 3.25 7.58 -3.84
CA VAL A 55 3.28 8.83 -3.09
C VAL A 55 3.94 8.53 -1.75
N LEU A 56 5.24 8.83 -1.67
CA LEU A 56 5.93 9.04 -0.41
C LEU A 56 5.44 10.35 0.17
N TYR A 57 4.41 10.31 1.00
CA TYR A 57 4.07 11.48 1.80
C TYR A 57 4.89 11.43 3.09
N ASN A 58 5.98 12.20 3.11
CA ASN A 58 6.67 12.57 4.35
C ASN A 58 5.85 13.66 5.05
N GLY A 59 4.77 13.24 5.68
CA GLY A 59 3.90 14.08 6.51
C GLY A 59 4.34 14.15 7.97
N LEU A 60 5.63 13.93 8.26
CA LEU A 60 6.22 14.21 9.57
C LEU A 60 7.62 14.75 9.31
N ASP A 61 8.03 15.76 10.08
CA ASP A 61 9.38 16.32 10.09
C ASP A 61 10.43 15.23 9.87
N ASN A 62 11.53 15.59 9.19
CA ASN A 62 12.72 14.77 8.82
C ASN A 62 13.40 13.97 9.97
N SER A 63 12.74 13.77 11.10
CA SER A 63 13.13 12.97 12.24
C SER A 63 12.26 11.72 12.47
N SER A 64 11.09 11.58 11.84
CA SER A 64 10.25 10.38 12.00
C SER A 64 10.31 9.55 10.71
N MET A 65 11.02 8.42 10.75
CA MET A 65 11.08 7.44 9.65
C MET A 65 9.77 6.62 9.50
N ASP A 66 8.63 7.19 9.89
CA ASP A 66 7.34 6.52 9.98
C ASP A 66 6.33 7.23 9.06
N GLY A 67 6.66 7.34 7.78
CA GLY A 67 5.74 7.82 6.76
C GLY A 67 4.80 6.70 6.32
N ILE A 68 3.52 7.00 6.11
CA ILE A 68 2.58 6.06 5.49
C ILE A 68 3.03 5.79 4.04
N VAL A 69 3.48 4.57 3.77
CA VAL A 69 3.86 4.11 2.44
C VAL A 69 2.80 3.18 1.88
N ILE A 70 2.17 3.58 0.78
CA ILE A 70 1.23 2.73 0.04
C ILE A 70 2.01 1.99 -1.04
N ASP A 71 2.39 0.75 -0.73
CA ASP A 71 3.05 -0.14 -1.68
C ASP A 71 2.05 -1.09 -2.35
N VAL A 72 1.41 -0.59 -3.40
CA VAL A 72 0.46 -1.37 -4.21
C VAL A 72 1.08 -2.65 -4.77
N ARG A 73 2.38 -2.69 -5.04
CA ARG A 73 3.02 -3.88 -5.65
C ARG A 73 3.21 -4.99 -4.64
N ASN A 74 3.48 -4.61 -3.40
CA ASN A 74 3.56 -5.52 -2.29
C ASN A 74 2.19 -5.79 -1.65
N LEU A 75 1.10 -5.20 -2.17
CA LEU A 75 -0.27 -5.48 -1.72
C LEU A 75 -0.56 -6.96 -1.56
N LEU A 76 -0.12 -7.79 -2.53
CA LEU A 76 -0.33 -9.23 -2.46
C LEU A 76 0.42 -9.87 -1.28
N GLU A 77 1.68 -9.48 -1.06
CA GLU A 77 2.50 -10.04 0.02
C GLU A 77 2.04 -9.51 1.38
N CYS A 78 1.80 -8.20 1.49
CA CYS A 78 1.19 -7.59 2.68
C CYS A 78 -0.15 -8.25 3.02
N THR A 79 -0.99 -8.55 2.02
CA THR A 79 -2.26 -9.26 2.25
C THR A 79 -2.03 -10.69 2.76
N LYS A 80 -1.04 -11.41 2.23
CA LYS A 80 -0.70 -12.74 2.74
C LYS A 80 -0.20 -12.68 4.18
N GLU A 81 0.72 -11.75 4.47
CA GLU A 81 1.29 -11.54 5.80
C GLU A 81 0.21 -11.17 6.81
N ALA A 82 -0.64 -10.20 6.50
CA ALA A 82 -1.77 -9.82 7.35
C ALA A 82 -2.74 -10.99 7.59
N ARG A 83 -2.96 -11.84 6.59
CA ARG A 83 -3.78 -13.06 6.74
C ARG A 83 -3.13 -14.10 7.67
N THR A 84 -1.80 -14.09 7.84
CA THR A 84 -1.13 -15.00 8.81
C THR A 84 -1.43 -14.62 10.26
N ILE A 85 -1.78 -13.36 10.51
CA ILE A 85 -2.14 -12.82 11.82
C ILE A 85 -3.65 -12.60 11.96
N GLU A 86 -4.45 -13.39 11.23
CA GLU A 86 -5.92 -13.45 11.33
C GLU A 86 -6.70 -12.27 10.72
N LEU A 87 -6.09 -11.46 9.85
CA LEU A 87 -6.84 -10.46 9.08
C LEU A 87 -7.99 -11.14 8.28
N PRO A 88 -9.23 -10.63 8.34
CA PRO A 88 -10.35 -11.20 7.60
C PRO A 88 -10.07 -11.31 6.11
N ARG A 89 -10.40 -12.47 5.51
CA ARG A 89 -10.06 -12.76 4.09
C ARG A 89 -10.69 -11.80 3.09
N ASN A 90 -11.82 -11.21 3.44
CA ASN A 90 -12.57 -10.26 2.62
C ASN A 90 -12.15 -8.81 2.86
N TRP A 91 -11.16 -8.56 3.71
CA TRP A 91 -10.57 -7.24 3.93
C TRP A 91 -9.29 -7.14 3.13
N LEU A 92 -9.03 -5.95 2.59
CA LEU A 92 -7.90 -5.67 1.74
C LEU A 92 -7.01 -4.63 2.40
N PRO A 93 -5.81 -4.98 2.88
CA PRO A 93 -4.91 -4.02 3.48
C PRO A 93 -4.44 -2.99 2.45
N ILE A 94 -4.35 -1.73 2.85
CA ILE A 94 -3.89 -0.60 2.04
C ILE A 94 -2.50 -0.19 2.51
N VAL A 95 -2.35 -0.09 3.83
CA VAL A 95 -1.16 0.38 4.54
C VAL A 95 -0.94 -0.54 5.72
N GLU A 96 0.30 -0.96 5.91
CA GLU A 96 0.79 -1.57 7.14
C GLU A 96 1.42 -0.48 8.01
N ASP A 97 1.11 -0.51 9.30
CA ASP A 97 1.58 0.43 10.31
C ASP A 97 1.98 -0.37 11.57
N ASN A 98 3.26 -0.73 11.66
CA ASN A 98 3.84 -1.43 12.81
C ASN A 98 3.08 -2.71 13.23
N GLY A 99 2.70 -3.52 12.25
CA GLY A 99 1.93 -4.76 12.43
C GLY A 99 0.41 -4.58 12.49
N ASP A 100 -0.08 -3.34 12.47
CA ASP A 100 -1.49 -3.01 12.29
C ASP A 100 -1.76 -2.60 10.84
N TYR A 101 -3.02 -2.60 10.41
CA TYR A 101 -3.37 -2.44 9.00
C TYR A 101 -4.60 -1.56 8.80
N TYR A 102 -4.49 -0.57 7.92
CA TYR A 102 -5.67 0.08 7.34
C TYR A 102 -6.20 -0.78 6.20
N CYS A 103 -7.46 -1.20 6.28
CA CYS A 103 -8.04 -2.17 5.36
C CYS A 103 -9.32 -1.65 4.70
N VAL A 104 -9.47 -1.84 3.38
CA VAL A 104 -10.75 -1.68 2.69
C VAL A 104 -11.61 -2.91 2.93
N ARG A 105 -12.85 -2.68 3.35
CA ARG A 105 -13.88 -3.69 3.55
C ARG A 105 -14.71 -3.90 2.27
N PRO A 106 -15.45 -5.03 2.15
CA PRO A 106 -16.30 -5.27 0.98
C PRO A 106 -17.40 -4.23 0.74
N ASP A 107 -17.79 -3.48 1.78
CA ASP A 107 -18.75 -2.39 1.72
C ASP A 107 -18.13 -1.07 1.24
N GLY A 108 -16.83 -1.04 0.94
CA GLY A 108 -16.08 0.15 0.49
C GLY A 108 -15.56 1.02 1.63
N LYS A 109 -15.91 0.72 2.88
CA LYS A 109 -15.39 1.45 4.04
C LYS A 109 -13.94 1.08 4.31
N VAL A 110 -13.19 2.00 4.91
CA VAL A 110 -11.87 1.70 5.47
C VAL A 110 -12.02 1.40 6.95
N ALA A 111 -11.33 0.39 7.47
CA ALA A 111 -11.26 0.08 8.87
C ALA A 111 -9.80 -0.06 9.29
N PHE A 112 -9.45 0.47 10.46
CA PHE A 112 -8.17 0.15 11.08
C PHE A 112 -8.33 -1.20 11.76
N TRP A 113 -7.41 -2.12 11.47
CA TRP A 113 -7.34 -3.44 12.09
C TRP A 113 -6.05 -3.50 12.89
N SER A 114 -6.16 -3.83 14.18
CA SER A 114 -4.99 -4.04 15.02
C SER A 114 -4.85 -5.49 15.42
N HIS A 115 -3.61 -5.98 15.39
CA HIS A 115 -3.31 -7.33 15.87
C HIS A 115 -3.43 -7.45 17.40
N ASN A 116 -3.48 -6.32 18.12
CA ASN A 116 -3.55 -6.25 19.58
C ASN A 116 -4.98 -6.18 20.13
N GLY A 117 -6.00 -6.09 19.27
CA GLY A 117 -7.40 -6.07 19.69
C GLY A 117 -8.33 -5.36 18.72
N SER A 118 -9.60 -5.27 19.11
CA SER A 118 -10.63 -4.59 18.33
C SER A 118 -10.50 -3.08 18.44
N THR A 119 -10.33 -2.43 17.29
CA THR A 119 -10.39 -1.00 17.08
C THR A 119 -11.74 -0.63 16.46
N ASP A 120 -12.32 0.49 16.91
CA ASP A 120 -13.62 0.99 16.38
C ASP A 120 -13.43 2.03 15.25
N GLU A 121 -12.18 2.27 14.85
CA GLU A 121 -11.83 3.27 13.85
C GLU A 121 -12.21 2.80 12.45
N THR A 122 -13.14 3.54 11.85
CA THR A 122 -13.65 3.28 10.51
C THR A 122 -13.92 4.59 9.78
N TRP A 123 -13.71 4.58 8.47
CA TRP A 123 -13.99 5.69 7.56
C TRP A 123 -14.96 5.24 6.48
N ASP A 124 -15.83 6.15 6.04
CA ASP A 124 -16.90 5.83 5.11
C ASP A 124 -16.42 5.43 3.72
N ASN A 125 -15.24 5.89 3.31
CA ASN A 125 -14.58 5.56 2.05
C ASN A 125 -13.08 5.91 2.13
N ILE A 126 -12.35 5.58 1.07
CA ILE A 126 -10.91 5.81 0.98
C ILE A 126 -10.60 7.30 0.97
N ALA A 127 -11.39 8.14 0.29
CA ALA A 127 -11.16 9.58 0.26
C ALA A 127 -11.23 10.22 1.66
N THR A 128 -12.21 9.81 2.49
CA THR A 128 -12.31 10.26 3.88
C THR A 128 -11.12 9.78 4.72
N TRP A 129 -10.69 8.53 4.55
CA TRP A 129 -9.48 8.03 5.22
C TRP A 129 -8.23 8.82 4.83
N ILE A 130 -8.01 9.09 3.54
CA ILE A 130 -6.89 9.93 3.06
C ILE A 130 -6.96 11.31 3.72
N GLN A 131 -8.13 11.93 3.73
CA GLN A 131 -8.28 13.27 4.28
C GLN A 131 -7.98 13.31 5.78
N ASP A 132 -8.45 12.32 6.55
CA ASP A 132 -8.36 12.35 8.01
C ASP A 132 -7.02 11.81 8.53
N VAL A 133 -6.52 10.72 7.95
CA VAL A 133 -5.30 10.01 8.40
C VAL A 133 -4.06 10.49 7.65
N TRP A 134 -4.18 10.76 6.35
CA TRP A 134 -3.01 11.01 5.52
C TRP A 134 -2.70 12.51 5.34
N ILE A 135 -3.72 13.32 5.03
CA ILE A 135 -3.58 14.78 4.79
C ILE A 135 -3.80 15.58 6.07
N GLY A 136 -4.84 15.22 6.82
CA GLY A 136 -5.34 15.94 7.99
C GLY A 136 -4.70 15.52 9.30
N GLY A 137 -3.68 14.64 9.25
CA GLY A 137 -2.92 14.20 10.42
C GLY A 137 -2.44 15.39 11.23
N ASN A 138 -3.07 15.61 12.38
CA ASN A 138 -2.87 16.74 13.26
C ASN A 138 -2.64 16.26 14.68
#